data_AF-A0A5Q3LF20-F1
#
_entry.id   AF-A0A5Q3LF20-F1
#
_cell.length_a   1.000
_cell.length_b   1.000
_cell.length_c   1.000
_cell.angle_alpha   90.00
_cell.angle_beta   90.00
_cell.angle_gamma   90.00
#
_symmetry.space_group_name_H-M   'P 1'
#
loop_
_entity.id
_entity.type
_entity.pdbx_description
1 polymer ?
#
loop_
_entity_poly.entity_id
_entity_poly.type
_entity_poly.pdbx_seq_one_letter_code
_entity_poly.pdbx_strand_id
1 'polypeptide(L)'
;MFIRPCTLLLTVLGVVSLLSSTGCHYHLIWGGPEFGPATFPTPVSPYFQDRKEDEFWVHERYERVPILGPVTAGGPPRALDPPTPDEVIRALPSIEGGLPFLWEKQRNNVRMVIEPVADYVDPPRVYPLIGPAQHHHAHYKCTVFCSEVTRNGWPLPHTLHDQEVVHVVYIDHNHLHMVGDVSGGGNYP
;
A
#
# COMPACT_ATOMS: atom_id res chain seq x y z
N MET A 1 18.74 -69.38 -23.09
CA MET A 1 17.78 -68.56 -22.33
C MET A 1 17.16 -67.57 -23.32
N PHE A 2 16.06 -67.94 -23.96
CA PHE A 2 15.45 -67.16 -25.04
C PHE A 2 14.35 -66.27 -24.47
N ILE A 3 14.60 -64.95 -24.45
CA ILE A 3 13.61 -63.94 -24.04
C ILE A 3 12.52 -63.93 -25.12
N ARG A 4 11.25 -64.09 -24.72
CA ARG A 4 10.12 -64.14 -25.66
C ARG A 4 9.93 -62.78 -26.34
N PRO A 5 9.63 -62.71 -27.65
CA PRO A 5 9.49 -61.44 -28.36
C PRO A 5 8.40 -60.54 -27.76
N CYS A 6 7.36 -61.15 -27.17
CA CYS A 6 6.30 -60.43 -26.49
C CYS A 6 6.77 -59.73 -25.19
N THR A 7 7.67 -60.34 -24.42
CA THR A 7 8.24 -59.69 -23.21
C THR A 7 9.17 -58.54 -23.57
N LEU A 8 9.90 -58.64 -24.69
CA LEU A 8 10.81 -57.60 -25.15
C LEU A 8 10.03 -56.36 -25.66
N LEU A 9 8.92 -56.59 -26.36
CA LEU A 9 8.06 -55.52 -26.86
C LEU A 9 7.34 -54.77 -25.73
N LEU A 10 6.90 -55.47 -24.67
CA LEU A 10 6.33 -54.84 -23.47
C LEU A 10 7.36 -54.02 -22.70
N THR A 11 8.60 -54.50 -22.57
CA THR A 11 9.67 -53.73 -21.93
C THR A 11 10.06 -52.50 -22.74
N VAL A 12 10.09 -52.59 -24.07
CA VAL A 12 10.39 -51.45 -24.94
C VAL A 12 9.26 -50.42 -24.90
N LEU A 13 7.99 -50.84 -24.93
CA LEU A 13 6.86 -49.93 -24.78
C LEU A 13 6.87 -49.22 -23.41
N GLY A 14 7.20 -49.94 -22.33
CA GLY A 14 7.31 -49.37 -20.99
C GLY A 14 8.48 -48.37 -20.85
N VAL A 15 9.57 -48.59 -21.57
CA VAL A 15 10.73 -47.66 -21.56
C VAL A 15 10.48 -46.44 -22.44
N VAL A 16 9.78 -46.59 -23.57
CA VAL A 16 9.43 -45.46 -24.46
C VAL A 16 8.40 -44.53 -23.82
N SER A 17 7.45 -45.05 -23.04
CA SER A 17 6.51 -44.23 -22.27
C SER A 17 7.20 -43.47 -21.13
N LEU A 18 8.21 -44.05 -20.48
CA LEU A 18 9.04 -43.37 -19.48
C LEU A 18 9.91 -42.26 -20.09
N LEU A 19 10.49 -42.48 -21.27
CA LEU A 19 11.31 -41.47 -21.97
C LEU A 19 10.46 -40.31 -22.56
N SER A 20 9.19 -40.55 -22.85
CA SER A 20 8.24 -39.50 -23.27
C SER A 20 7.86 -38.54 -22.14
N SER A 21 8.17 -38.88 -20.89
CA SER A 21 7.92 -38.05 -19.69
C SER A 21 9.10 -37.14 -19.31
N THR A 22 10.24 -37.25 -20.01
CA THR A 22 11.42 -36.41 -19.80
C THR A 22 11.54 -35.33 -20.88
N GLY A 23 10.49 -34.53 -21.03
CA GLY A 23 10.57 -33.18 -21.59
C GLY A 23 10.44 -32.17 -20.46
N CYS A 24 10.96 -30.94 -20.65
CA CYS A 24 10.99 -29.85 -19.66
C CYS A 24 9.61 -29.36 -19.14
N HIS A 25 8.54 -30.14 -19.28
CA HIS A 25 7.17 -29.77 -18.93
C HIS A 25 6.46 -30.75 -17.97
N TYR A 26 7.00 -31.94 -17.68
CA TYR A 26 6.28 -32.94 -16.85
C TYR A 26 6.80 -33.08 -15.39
N HIS A 27 8.02 -32.62 -15.06
CA HIS A 27 8.65 -33.00 -13.78
C HIS A 27 8.78 -31.93 -12.69
N LEU A 28 8.57 -30.63 -12.96
CA LEU A 28 8.90 -29.61 -11.95
C LEU A 28 7.78 -29.23 -10.97
N ILE A 29 6.53 -29.65 -11.19
CA ILE A 29 5.45 -29.46 -10.21
C ILE A 29 4.51 -30.69 -10.22
N TRP A 30 5.04 -31.85 -9.84
CA TRP A 30 4.32 -33.03 -9.31
C TRP A 30 2.89 -33.33 -9.82
N GLY A 31 2.80 -34.14 -10.89
CA GLY A 31 1.82 -35.23 -11.01
C GLY A 31 0.32 -34.93 -10.87
N GLY A 32 -0.14 -33.70 -11.14
CA GLY A 32 -1.56 -33.32 -11.12
C GLY A 32 -2.18 -33.18 -12.52
N PRO A 33 -3.53 -33.25 -12.63
CA PRO A 33 -4.23 -33.18 -13.92
C PRO A 33 -3.99 -31.83 -14.61
N GLU A 34 -3.76 -31.89 -15.93
CA GLU A 34 -3.31 -30.79 -16.78
C GLU A 34 -4.33 -29.64 -16.85
N PHE A 35 -4.19 -28.63 -15.99
CA PHE A 35 -4.94 -27.38 -16.09
C PHE A 35 -4.21 -26.34 -16.96
N GLY A 36 -3.60 -26.73 -18.09
CA GLY A 36 -3.07 -25.83 -19.12
C GLY A 36 -2.37 -24.55 -18.59
N PRO A 37 -2.51 -23.38 -19.24
CA PRO A 37 -1.88 -22.14 -18.81
C PRO A 37 -2.36 -21.62 -17.43
N ALA A 38 -3.36 -22.23 -16.80
CA ALA A 38 -3.81 -21.91 -15.45
C ALA A 38 -2.91 -22.50 -14.34
N THR A 39 -1.95 -23.38 -14.69
CA THR A 39 -0.90 -23.85 -13.75
C THR A 39 0.28 -22.91 -13.60
N PHE A 40 0.44 -21.93 -14.50
CA PHE A 40 1.37 -20.85 -14.25
C PHE A 40 0.70 -19.87 -13.31
N PRO A 41 1.27 -19.53 -12.15
CA PRO A 41 0.81 -18.37 -11.41
C PRO A 41 0.98 -17.19 -12.35
N THR A 42 -0.12 -16.75 -12.97
CA THR A 42 -0.10 -15.57 -13.84
C THR A 42 0.43 -14.44 -12.99
N PRO A 43 1.59 -13.85 -13.31
CA PRO A 43 2.14 -12.79 -12.49
C PRO A 43 1.08 -11.70 -12.44
N VAL A 44 0.61 -11.40 -11.22
CA VAL A 44 -0.21 -10.23 -10.99
C VAL A 44 0.62 -9.06 -11.49
N SER A 45 0.09 -8.27 -12.43
CA SER A 45 0.86 -7.15 -12.94
C SER A 45 1.25 -6.24 -11.77
N PRO A 46 2.44 -5.61 -11.79
CA PRO A 46 2.86 -4.72 -10.71
C PRO A 46 1.80 -3.67 -10.38
N TYR A 47 1.06 -3.20 -11.39
CA TYR A 47 -0.08 -2.29 -11.23
C TYR A 47 -1.19 -2.82 -10.31
N PHE A 48 -1.57 -4.10 -10.43
CA PHE A 48 -2.62 -4.67 -9.60
C PHE A 48 -2.15 -4.96 -8.17
N GLN A 49 -0.86 -5.26 -7.99
CA GLN A 49 -0.25 -5.41 -6.67
C GLN A 49 -0.17 -4.06 -5.96
N ASP A 50 0.38 -3.05 -6.62
CA ASP A 50 0.51 -1.67 -6.13
C ASP A 50 -0.84 -1.12 -5.68
N ARG A 51 -1.88 -1.24 -6.51
CA ARG A 51 -3.24 -0.84 -6.16
C ARG A 51 -3.76 -1.53 -4.89
N LYS A 52 -3.43 -2.81 -4.67
CA LYS A 52 -3.84 -3.55 -3.47
C LYS A 52 -3.07 -3.11 -2.22
N GLU A 53 -1.80 -2.75 -2.38
CA GLU A 53 -0.98 -2.18 -1.32
C GLU A 53 -1.50 -0.80 -0.90
N ASP A 54 -1.88 0.04 -1.87
CA ASP A 54 -2.50 1.35 -1.60
C ASP A 54 -3.85 1.23 -0.91
N GLU A 55 -4.73 0.33 -1.39
CA GLU A 55 -6.02 0.04 -0.76
C GLU A 55 -5.82 -0.38 0.72
N PHE A 56 -4.85 -1.26 0.99
CA PHE A 56 -4.55 -1.71 2.34
C PHE A 56 -4.04 -0.57 3.23
N TRP A 57 -3.16 0.28 2.69
CA TRP A 57 -2.59 1.41 3.42
C TRP A 57 -3.65 2.45 3.79
N VAL A 58 -4.57 2.79 2.87
CA VAL A 58 -5.70 3.68 3.13
C VAL A 58 -6.63 3.11 4.22
N HIS A 59 -6.89 1.79 4.17
CA HIS A 59 -7.71 1.11 5.17
C HIS A 59 -7.08 1.13 6.57
N GLU A 60 -5.76 0.95 6.68
CA GLU A 60 -5.06 0.98 7.96
C GLU A 60 -5.03 2.38 8.57
N ARG A 61 -4.74 3.41 7.76
CA ARG A 61 -4.46 4.78 8.22
C ARG A 61 -5.67 5.72 8.27
N TYR A 62 -6.54 5.68 7.27
CA TYR A 62 -7.60 6.70 7.11
C TYR A 62 -9.00 6.18 7.43
N GLU A 63 -9.27 4.89 7.20
CA GLU A 63 -10.57 4.32 7.58
C GLU A 63 -10.68 4.05 9.09
N ARG A 64 -9.56 4.08 9.81
CA ARG A 64 -9.49 3.81 11.25
C ARG A 64 -9.01 5.05 11.99
N VAL A 65 -9.85 5.56 12.88
CA VAL A 65 -9.49 6.67 13.79
C VAL A 65 -9.04 6.08 15.12
N PRO A 66 -7.82 6.40 15.61
CA PRO A 66 -7.36 5.90 16.90
C PRO A 66 -8.19 6.53 18.03
N ILE A 67 -8.57 5.68 18.99
CA ILE A 67 -9.26 6.10 20.21
C ILE A 67 -8.22 6.12 21.33
N LEU A 68 -7.86 7.31 21.78
CA LEU A 68 -6.91 7.53 22.85
C LEU A 68 -7.64 7.66 24.19
N GLY A 69 -6.86 7.47 25.26
CA GLY A 69 -7.33 7.75 26.61
C GLY A 69 -7.73 9.22 26.82
N PRO A 70 -8.30 9.54 27.99
CA PRO A 70 -8.63 10.92 28.34
C PRO A 70 -7.40 11.82 28.26
N VAL A 71 -7.60 13.06 27.79
CA VAL A 71 -6.55 14.07 27.74
C VAL A 71 -5.98 14.23 29.14
N THR A 72 -4.68 13.95 29.31
CA THR A 72 -3.99 14.05 30.61
C THR A 72 -4.15 15.46 31.16
N ALA A 73 -4.76 15.58 32.34
CA ALA A 73 -5.06 16.85 32.98
C ALA A 73 -3.76 17.64 33.25
N GLY A 74 -3.48 18.68 32.43
CA GLY A 74 -2.46 19.68 32.73
C GLY A 74 -1.63 20.19 31.54
N GLY A 75 -1.63 19.50 30.40
CA GLY A 75 -0.96 19.96 29.18
C GLY A 75 -1.92 20.65 28.21
N PRO A 76 -1.47 21.61 27.38
CA PRO A 76 -2.25 22.01 26.21
C PRO A 76 -2.47 20.76 25.35
N PRO A 77 -3.68 20.53 24.82
CA PRO A 77 -3.89 19.46 23.87
C PRO A 77 -2.97 19.73 22.68
N ARG A 78 -1.97 18.87 22.50
CA ARG A 78 -1.04 18.94 21.38
C ARG A 78 -1.12 17.61 20.68
N ALA A 79 -1.35 17.65 19.37
CA ALA A 79 -1.31 16.46 18.53
C ALA A 79 0.03 15.74 18.71
N LEU A 80 -0.03 14.42 18.90
CA LEU A 80 1.13 13.62 19.31
C LEU A 80 2.16 13.47 18.18
N ASP A 81 1.75 13.56 16.93
CA ASP A 81 2.60 13.28 15.77
C ASP A 81 2.35 14.20 14.56
N PRO A 82 3.40 14.87 14.05
CA PRO A 82 3.33 15.53 12.75
C PRO A 82 3.21 14.51 11.60
N PRO A 83 2.71 14.92 10.43
CA PRO A 83 2.55 14.04 9.27
C PRO A 83 3.90 13.43 8.86
N THR A 84 3.84 12.15 8.53
CA THR A 84 5.03 11.42 8.09
C THR A 84 5.44 11.86 6.68
N PRO A 85 6.74 11.89 6.34
CA PRO A 85 7.19 12.21 4.98
C PRO A 85 6.50 11.37 3.89
N ASP A 86 6.29 10.09 4.17
CA ASP A 86 5.61 9.14 3.29
C ASP A 86 4.16 9.55 3.01
N GLU A 87 3.44 9.97 4.05
CA GLU A 87 2.08 10.48 3.93
C GLU A 87 2.00 11.76 3.11
N VAL A 88 2.95 12.68 3.31
CA VAL A 88 3.05 13.90 2.50
C VAL A 88 3.26 13.55 1.03
N ILE A 89 4.13 12.59 0.71
CA ILE A 89 4.40 12.19 -0.68
C ILE A 89 3.21 11.48 -1.32
N ARG A 90 2.48 10.63 -0.59
CA ARG A 90 1.27 9.97 -1.09
C ARG A 90 0.10 10.93 -1.29
N ALA A 91 0.02 11.98 -0.48
CA ALA A 91 -0.98 13.03 -0.64
C ALA A 91 -0.70 13.97 -1.83
N LEU A 92 0.53 13.98 -2.35
CA LEU A 92 0.83 14.65 -3.62
C LEU A 92 0.15 13.93 -4.78
N PRO A 93 -0.12 14.62 -5.90
CA PRO A 93 -0.62 13.94 -7.09
C PRO A 93 0.35 12.81 -7.48
N SER A 94 -0.19 11.60 -7.59
CA SER A 94 0.61 10.41 -7.90
C SER A 94 1.29 10.58 -9.25
N ILE A 95 2.51 10.05 -9.35
CA ILE A 95 3.27 9.98 -10.60
C ILE A 95 3.25 8.55 -11.17
N GLU A 96 2.48 7.66 -10.55
CA GLU A 96 2.27 6.31 -11.03
C GLU A 96 1.61 6.31 -12.41
N GLY A 97 2.04 5.39 -13.28
CA GLY A 97 1.33 5.13 -14.54
C GLY A 97 2.02 5.63 -15.83
N GLY A 98 3.32 5.91 -15.79
CA GLY A 98 4.11 6.06 -17.01
C GLY A 98 4.40 4.71 -17.66
N LEU A 99 4.14 4.58 -18.98
CA LEU A 99 4.76 3.51 -19.75
C LEU A 99 6.24 3.87 -19.92
N PRO A 100 7.18 3.01 -19.46
CA PRO A 100 8.61 3.28 -19.61
C PRO A 100 8.93 3.64 -21.06
N PHE A 101 9.77 4.67 -21.25
CA PHE A 101 10.16 5.21 -22.55
C PHE A 101 9.08 5.95 -23.36
N LEU A 102 7.80 5.93 -22.97
CA LEU A 102 6.76 6.72 -23.62
C LEU A 102 6.47 8.01 -22.87
N TRP A 103 6.17 7.91 -21.58
CA TRP A 103 5.93 9.07 -20.72
C TRP A 103 6.37 8.72 -19.32
N GLU A 104 7.34 9.46 -18.80
CA GLU A 104 7.85 9.30 -17.46
C GLU A 104 7.96 10.67 -16.81
N LYS A 105 7.45 10.80 -15.59
CA LYS A 105 7.61 11.99 -14.77
C LYS A 105 8.36 11.57 -13.51
N GLN A 106 9.36 12.36 -13.12
CA GLN A 106 10.22 12.07 -11.98
C GLN A 106 10.29 13.31 -11.08
N ARG A 107 10.19 13.14 -9.76
CA ARG A 107 10.47 14.18 -8.76
C ARG A 107 11.83 13.92 -8.15
N ASN A 108 12.71 14.92 -8.18
CA ASN A 108 14.06 14.87 -7.64
C ASN A 108 14.26 15.96 -6.57
N ASN A 109 15.26 15.78 -5.72
CA ASN A 109 15.69 16.74 -4.69
C ASN A 109 14.55 17.29 -3.82
N VAL A 110 13.68 16.38 -3.36
CA VAL A 110 12.51 16.74 -2.56
C VAL A 110 12.94 17.30 -1.20
N ARG A 111 12.45 18.51 -0.89
CA ARG A 111 12.59 19.17 0.41
C ARG A 111 11.21 19.49 0.93
N MET A 112 10.93 19.16 2.19
CA MET A 112 9.61 19.35 2.78
C MET A 112 9.71 20.25 4.02
N VAL A 113 8.73 21.14 4.17
CA VAL A 113 8.54 21.98 5.35
C VAL A 113 7.12 21.71 5.86
N ILE A 114 7.03 21.28 7.11
CA ILE A 114 5.76 20.92 7.76
C ILE A 114 5.48 21.95 8.85
N GLU A 115 4.35 22.63 8.75
CA GLU A 115 3.93 23.69 9.65
C GLU A 115 2.59 23.32 10.29
N PRO A 116 2.47 23.32 11.64
CA PRO A 116 1.17 23.18 12.30
C PRO A 116 0.37 24.48 12.13
N VAL A 117 -0.84 24.38 11.58
CA VAL A 117 -1.73 25.53 11.33
C VAL A 117 -2.71 25.73 12.47
N ALA A 118 -3.35 24.65 12.90
CA ALA A 118 -4.35 24.69 13.96
C ALA A 118 -4.36 23.37 14.72
N ASP A 119 -4.51 23.47 16.03
CA ASP A 119 -4.54 22.35 16.95
C ASP A 119 -5.58 22.67 18.03
N TYR A 120 -6.71 21.97 18.01
CA TYR A 120 -7.80 22.21 18.96
C TYR A 120 -8.64 20.96 19.21
N VAL A 121 -9.33 20.97 20.35
CA VAL A 121 -10.20 19.89 20.80
C VAL A 121 -11.65 20.38 20.86
N ASP A 122 -12.54 19.66 20.20
CA ASP A 122 -13.97 19.91 20.24
C ASP A 122 -14.55 19.61 21.63
N PRO A 123 -15.67 20.25 22.02
CA PRO A 123 -16.37 19.89 23.24
C PRO A 123 -16.82 18.42 23.20
N PRO A 124 -16.96 17.75 24.37
CA PRO A 124 -17.37 16.34 24.44
C PRO A 124 -18.71 16.09 23.71
N ARG A 125 -18.74 15.06 22.86
CA ARG A 125 -19.94 14.59 22.16
C ARG A 125 -20.09 13.09 22.35
N VAL A 126 -21.31 12.59 22.16
CA VAL A 126 -21.58 11.15 22.24
C VAL A 126 -21.52 10.55 20.85
N TYR A 127 -20.58 9.64 20.64
CA TYR A 127 -20.44 8.85 19.40
C TYR A 127 -21.10 7.49 19.59
N PRO A 128 -21.95 7.00 18.66
CA PRO A 128 -22.79 5.81 18.87
C PRO A 128 -22.05 4.52 19.28
N LEU A 129 -20.84 4.28 18.77
CA LEU A 129 -20.06 3.05 19.04
C LEU A 129 -18.97 3.21 20.11
N ILE A 130 -18.66 4.43 20.51
CA ILE A 130 -17.50 4.76 21.35
C ILE A 130 -17.97 5.29 22.71
N GLY A 131 -19.07 6.05 22.73
CA GLY A 131 -19.57 6.73 23.91
C GLY A 131 -19.15 8.21 23.96
N PRO A 132 -19.07 8.81 25.17
CA PRO A 132 -18.63 10.20 25.33
C PRO A 132 -17.15 10.34 24.98
N ALA A 133 -16.87 11.10 23.91
CA ALA A 133 -15.51 11.38 23.48
C ALA A 133 -15.37 12.83 23.00
N GLN A 134 -14.16 13.36 23.13
CA GLN A 134 -13.72 14.62 22.53
C GLN A 134 -12.99 14.33 21.23
N HIS A 135 -13.22 15.15 20.22
CA HIS A 135 -12.51 15.04 18.95
C HIS A 135 -11.37 16.04 18.90
N HIS A 136 -10.16 15.56 18.63
CA HIS A 136 -8.98 16.38 18.50
C HIS A 136 -8.66 16.52 17.02
N HIS A 137 -8.69 17.76 16.53
CA HIS A 137 -8.33 18.13 15.16
C HIS A 137 -6.93 18.75 15.15
N ALA A 138 -6.07 18.23 14.28
CA ALA A 138 -4.74 18.77 14.05
C ALA A 138 -4.52 19.00 12.56
N HIS A 139 -4.42 20.27 12.19
CA HIS A 139 -4.27 20.71 10.80
C HIS A 139 -2.82 21.08 10.51
N TYR A 140 -2.25 20.44 9.49
CA TYR A 140 -0.89 20.69 9.04
C TYR A 140 -0.88 21.22 7.61
N LYS A 141 0.00 22.20 7.38
CA LYS A 141 0.36 22.66 6.05
C LYS A 141 1.74 22.12 5.72
N CYS A 142 1.81 21.30 4.69
CA CYS A 142 3.04 20.72 4.19
C CYS A 142 3.40 21.38 2.87
N THR A 143 4.56 22.03 2.81
CA THR A 143 5.08 22.63 1.57
C THR A 143 6.24 21.78 1.07
N VAL A 144 6.10 21.24 -0.13
CA VAL A 144 7.09 20.38 -0.78
C VAL A 144 7.72 21.14 -1.94
N PHE A 145 9.04 21.30 -1.88
CA PHE A 145 9.87 21.87 -2.94
C PHE A 145 10.57 20.72 -3.66
N CYS A 146 10.41 20.61 -4.98
CA CYS A 146 11.04 19.57 -5.78
C CYS A 146 11.44 20.08 -7.17
N SER A 147 12.39 19.38 -7.80
CA SER A 147 12.63 19.52 -9.24
C SER A 147 11.92 18.39 -9.99
N GLU A 148 11.18 18.73 -11.03
CA GLU A 148 10.42 17.79 -11.85
C GLU A 148 11.11 17.60 -13.21
N VAL A 149 11.28 16.34 -13.60
CA VAL A 149 11.78 15.97 -14.93
C VAL A 149 10.72 15.12 -15.61
N THR A 150 10.17 15.64 -16.70
CA THR A 150 9.20 14.92 -17.52
C THR A 150 9.87 14.52 -18.84
N ARG A 151 10.03 13.21 -19.05
CA ARG A 151 10.55 12.62 -20.29
C ARG A 151 9.38 12.13 -21.12
N ASN A 152 9.18 12.74 -22.29
CA ASN A 152 8.24 12.27 -23.27
C ASN A 152 9.00 11.64 -24.44
N GLY A 153 8.71 10.38 -24.74
CA GLY A 153 9.37 9.63 -25.81
C GLY A 153 8.60 9.56 -27.12
N TRP A 154 7.34 10.03 -27.18
CA TRP A 154 6.50 9.98 -28.38
C TRP A 154 5.61 11.22 -28.52
N PRO A 155 5.36 11.76 -29.74
CA PRO A 155 5.84 11.35 -31.06
C PRO A 155 7.22 11.90 -31.41
N LEU A 156 7.66 12.95 -30.70
CA LEU A 156 9.00 13.52 -30.81
C LEU A 156 9.64 13.54 -29.42
N PRO A 157 10.77 12.84 -29.19
CA PRO A 157 11.39 12.75 -27.88
C PRO A 157 11.84 14.13 -27.38
N HIS A 158 11.38 14.51 -26.20
CA HIS A 158 11.82 15.73 -25.51
C HIS A 158 11.80 15.54 -24.00
N THR A 159 12.64 16.30 -23.31
CA THR A 159 12.69 16.32 -21.85
C THR A 159 12.38 17.72 -21.36
N LEU A 160 11.41 17.83 -20.46
CA LEU A 160 11.06 19.06 -19.77
C LEU A 160 11.69 19.02 -18.38
N HIS A 161 12.39 20.09 -18.03
CA HIS A 161 13.01 20.27 -16.72
C HIS A 161 12.37 21.47 -16.04
N ASP A 162 11.69 21.22 -14.94
CA ASP A 162 11.19 22.25 -14.04
C ASP A 162 11.98 22.18 -12.73
N GLN A 163 12.71 23.25 -12.40
CA GLN A 163 13.66 23.24 -11.29
C GLN A 163 13.03 23.67 -9.95
N GLU A 164 11.88 24.36 -9.99
CA GLU A 164 11.31 25.04 -8.82
C GLU A 164 9.81 24.76 -8.67
N VAL A 165 9.45 23.48 -8.66
CA VAL A 165 8.07 23.06 -8.41
C VAL A 165 7.78 23.14 -6.91
N VAL A 166 6.66 23.77 -6.57
CA VAL A 166 6.15 23.88 -5.19
C VAL A 166 4.78 23.25 -5.11
N HIS A 167 4.62 22.29 -4.22
CA HIS A 167 3.34 21.70 -3.87
C HIS A 167 2.96 22.07 -2.44
N VAL A 168 1.72 22.50 -2.23
CA VAL A 168 1.17 22.76 -0.90
C VAL A 168 0.07 21.73 -0.66
N VAL A 169 0.25 20.95 0.40
CA VAL A 169 -0.69 19.90 0.81
C VAL A 169 -1.17 20.22 2.22
N TYR A 170 -2.48 20.12 2.43
CA TYR A 170 -3.09 20.21 3.74
C TYR A 170 -3.41 18.80 4.22
N ILE A 171 -2.93 18.45 5.41
CA ILE A 171 -3.12 17.12 5.99
C ILE A 171 -3.73 17.33 7.37
N ASP A 172 -4.81 16.59 7.63
CA ASP A 172 -5.57 16.66 8.86
C ASP A 172 -5.41 15.34 9.62
N HIS A 173 -4.84 15.42 10.82
CA HIS A 173 -4.80 14.30 11.75
C HIS A 173 -5.94 14.46 12.76
N ASN A 174 -6.82 13.46 12.78
CA ASN A 174 -8.02 13.45 13.60
C ASN A 174 -8.00 12.23 14.49
N HIS A 175 -8.24 12.43 15.79
CA HIS A 175 -8.32 11.34 16.75
C HIS A 175 -9.30 11.65 17.87
N LEU A 176 -9.79 10.59 18.52
CA LEU A 176 -10.77 10.72 19.59
C LEU A 176 -10.10 10.51 20.95
N HIS A 177 -10.47 11.34 21.93
CA HIS A 177 -10.15 11.15 23.33
C HIS A 177 -11.40 10.72 24.09
N MET A 178 -11.33 9.58 24.76
CA MET A 178 -12.41 9.15 25.66
C MET A 178 -12.58 10.15 26.81
N VAL A 179 -13.82 10.53 27.13
CA VAL A 179 -14.12 11.44 28.25
C VAL A 179 -15.09 10.78 29.23
N GLY A 180 -14.76 10.86 30.50
CA GLY A 180 -15.54 10.22 31.57
C GLY A 180 -14.95 8.87 31.98
N ASP A 181 -15.45 8.34 33.10
CA ASP A 181 -14.96 7.07 33.63
C ASP A 181 -15.47 5.92 32.75
N VAL A 182 -14.62 5.39 31.88
CA VAL A 182 -14.89 4.20 31.06
C VAL A 182 -14.65 2.93 31.88
N SER A 183 -14.90 2.99 33.19
CA SER A 183 -15.00 1.82 34.05
C SER A 183 -16.39 1.23 33.81
N GLY A 184 -16.45 0.15 33.03
CA GLY A 184 -17.65 -0.68 32.98
C GLY A 184 -17.96 -1.19 34.39
N GLY A 185 -18.85 -0.50 35.10
CA GLY A 185 -19.42 -0.92 36.38
C GLY A 185 -18.41 -1.25 37.47
N GLY A 186 -17.87 -0.24 38.16
CA GLY A 186 -17.03 -0.50 39.31
C GLY A 186 -16.67 0.75 40.09
N ASN A 187 -17.67 1.40 40.70
CA ASN A 187 -17.63 2.05 42.02
C ASN A 187 -18.89 2.91 42.19
N TYR A 188 -19.96 2.28 42.64
CA TYR A 188 -20.93 2.97 43.51
C TYR A 188 -20.42 2.83 44.95
N PRO A 189 -20.67 3.82 45.83
CA PRO A 189 -20.22 3.80 47.23
C PRO A 189 -20.71 2.58 48.02
#